data_AF-A0A414SB24-F1
#
_entry.id   AF-A0A414SB24-F1
#
_cell.length_a   1.000
_cell.length_b   1.000
_cell.length_c   1.000
_cell.angle_alpha   90.00
_cell.angle_beta   90.00
_cell.angle_gamma   90.00
#
_symmetry.space_group_name_H-M   'P 1'
#
loop_
_entity.id
_entity.type
_entity.pdbx_description
1 polymer ?
#
loop_
_entity_poly.entity_id
_entity_poly.type
_entity_poly.pdbx_seq_one_letter_code
_entity_poly.pdbx_strand_id
1 'polypeptide(L)'
;MQKCIVHRQNGINNGENCKQETYTNVVPMSKEAFIRFMITQSNVIAQVEENGQSLEKAIKWFEESLEPVFHGTIQNLVFEGYNWYLINQKQ
;
A
#
# COMPACT_ATOMS: atom_id res chain seq x y z
N MET A 1 -12.54 13.83 -0.59
CA MET A 1 -12.69 14.04 0.86
C MET A 1 -11.38 14.61 1.39
N GLN A 2 -11.38 15.86 1.85
CA GLN A 2 -10.27 16.48 2.57
C GLN A 2 -10.44 16.19 4.06
N LYS A 3 -9.48 15.54 4.71
CA LYS A 3 -9.26 15.67 6.16
C LYS A 3 -7.77 15.63 6.50
N CYS A 4 -7.22 16.84 6.58
CA CYS A 4 -6.11 17.17 7.49
C CYS A 4 -6.57 16.86 8.93
N ILE A 5 -5.67 16.37 9.79
CA ILE A 5 -5.98 16.17 11.20
C ILE A 5 -5.27 17.26 12.02
N VAL A 6 -6.12 18.15 12.51
CA VAL A 6 -5.91 19.18 13.53
C VAL A 6 -5.47 18.58 14.85
N HIS A 7 -4.32 19.01 15.36
CA HIS A 7 -3.99 18.89 16.78
C HIS A 7 -4.27 20.20 17.53
N ARG A 8 -5.32 20.17 18.36
CA ARG A 8 -5.57 21.15 19.41
C ARG A 8 -4.56 20.94 20.53
N GLN A 9 -3.60 21.86 20.68
CA GLN A 9 -3.10 22.31 21.99
C GLN A 9 -2.26 23.59 21.84
N ASN A 10 -2.60 24.60 22.66
CA ASN A 10 -1.86 25.82 22.93
C ASN A 10 -1.82 26.92 21.84
N GLY A 11 -2.99 27.39 21.41
CA GLY A 11 -3.19 28.82 21.14
C GLY A 11 -2.47 29.45 19.95
N ILE A 12 -2.02 28.67 18.97
CA ILE A 12 -1.47 29.21 17.71
C ILE A 12 -2.30 28.70 16.55
N ASN A 13 -3.10 29.59 15.95
CA ASN A 13 -3.84 29.34 14.72
C ASN A 13 -2.87 29.39 13.53
N ASN A 14 -2.24 28.27 13.17
CA ASN A 14 -1.52 28.15 11.91
C ASN A 14 -2.38 27.35 10.93
N GLY A 15 -2.93 28.03 9.91
CA GLY A 15 -3.76 27.41 8.88
C GLY A 15 -3.04 26.24 8.20
N GLU A 16 -3.69 25.09 8.21
CA GLU A 16 -3.13 23.82 7.73
C GLU A 16 -3.07 23.78 6.21
N ASN A 17 -1.95 24.21 5.63
CA ASN A 17 -1.71 24.00 4.20
C ASN A 17 -1.21 22.57 3.98
N CYS A 18 -2.11 21.66 3.62
CA CYS A 18 -1.75 20.32 3.16
C CYS A 18 -2.17 20.16 1.69
N LYS A 19 -1.26 19.60 0.88
CA LYS A 19 -1.56 19.22 -0.51
C LYS A 19 -1.61 17.71 -0.60
N GLN A 20 -2.62 17.17 -1.27
CA GLN A 20 -2.67 15.77 -1.67
C GLN A 20 -2.38 15.67 -3.16
N GLU A 21 -1.55 14.72 -3.55
CA GLU A 21 -1.27 14.43 -4.95
C GLU A 21 -1.41 12.93 -5.18
N THR A 22 -2.29 12.56 -6.10
CA THR A 22 -2.46 11.18 -6.54
C THR A 22 -1.32 10.81 -7.47
N TYR A 23 -0.83 9.58 -7.34
CA TYR A 23 0.14 9.03 -8.28
C TYR A 23 -0.27 7.63 -8.70
N THR A 24 0.20 7.26 -9.89
CA THR A 24 0.06 5.92 -10.46
C THR A 24 1.45 5.43 -10.81
N ASN A 25 1.78 4.22 -10.38
CA ASN A 25 3.02 3.55 -10.72
C ASN A 25 2.72 2.24 -11.46
N VAL A 26 3.31 2.07 -12.64
CA VAL A 26 3.17 0.85 -13.43
C VAL A 26 4.46 0.05 -13.30
N VAL A 27 4.37 -1.13 -12.71
CA VAL A 27 5.53 -1.96 -12.39
C VAL A 27 5.43 -3.31 -13.10
N PRO A 28 6.37 -3.64 -14.02
CA PRO A 28 6.42 -4.98 -14.61
C PRO A 28 6.89 -6.00 -13.57
N MET A 29 6.09 -7.05 -13.34
CA MET A 29 6.42 -8.12 -12.39
C MET A 29 6.08 -9.51 -12.94
N SER A 30 6.88 -10.51 -12.55
CA SER A 30 6.49 -11.92 -12.67
C SER A 30 5.54 -12.29 -11.53
N LYS A 31 4.81 -13.41 -11.68
CA LYS A 31 3.94 -13.95 -10.63
C LYS A 31 4.71 -14.14 -9.32
N GLU A 32 5.89 -14.75 -9.39
CA GLU A 32 6.73 -15.05 -8.23
C GLU A 32 7.23 -13.78 -7.54
N ALA A 33 7.59 -12.76 -8.32
CA ALA A 33 8.00 -11.46 -7.77
C ALA A 33 6.83 -10.79 -7.03
N PHE A 34 5.63 -10.84 -7.61
CA PHE A 34 4.44 -10.29 -6.98
C PHE A 34 4.06 -11.05 -5.70
N ILE A 35 4.13 -12.38 -5.70
CA ILE A 35 3.88 -13.18 -4.48
C ILE A 35 4.87 -12.81 -3.37
N ARG A 36 6.15 -12.68 -3.69
CA ARG A 36 7.17 -12.21 -2.73
C ARG A 36 6.86 -10.82 -2.17
N PHE A 37 6.30 -9.93 -2.98
CA PHE A 37 5.85 -8.62 -2.52
C PHE A 37 4.59 -8.72 -1.64
N MET A 38 3.64 -9.62 -1.96
CA MET A 38 2.41 -9.76 -1.21
C MET A 38 2.62 -10.34 0.19
N ILE A 39 3.58 -11.26 0.37
CA ILE A 39 3.88 -11.81 1.70
C ILE A 39 4.52 -10.81 2.66
N THR A 40 5.01 -9.66 2.18
CA THR A 40 5.52 -8.58 3.06
C THR A 40 4.43 -7.61 3.52
N GLN A 41 3.20 -7.75 3.03
CA GLN A 41 2.12 -6.83 3.39
C GLN A 41 1.65 -7.11 4.82
N SER A 42 1.44 -6.04 5.59
CA SER A 42 1.12 -6.14 7.03
C SER A 42 -0.13 -6.95 7.31
N ASN A 43 -1.15 -6.85 6.44
CA ASN A 43 -2.38 -7.64 6.55
C ASN A 43 -2.14 -9.14 6.31
N VAL A 44 -1.22 -9.52 5.42
CA VAL A 44 -0.84 -10.91 5.18
C VAL A 44 -0.03 -11.45 6.36
N ILE A 45 0.92 -10.66 6.87
CA ILE A 45 1.70 -11.00 8.06
C ILE A 45 0.76 -11.24 9.25
N ALA A 46 -0.19 -10.34 9.51
CA ALA A 46 -1.18 -10.51 10.59
C ALA A 46 -2.01 -11.79 10.45
N GLN A 47 -2.41 -12.16 9.22
CA GLN A 47 -3.11 -13.44 9.00
C GLN A 47 -2.26 -14.67 9.32
N VAL A 48 -0.96 -14.61 9.01
CA VAL A 48 -0.03 -15.72 9.26
C VAL A 48 0.33 -15.83 10.74
N GLU A 49 0.66 -14.71 11.38
CA GLU A 49 1.16 -14.70 12.76
C GLU A 49 0.04 -14.75 13.80
N GLU A 50 -1.08 -14.05 13.58
CA GLU A 50 -2.13 -13.88 14.61
C GLU A 50 -3.29 -14.88 14.43
N ASN A 51 -3.60 -15.28 13.20
CA ASN A 51 -4.76 -16.14 12.90
C ASN A 51 -4.39 -17.60 12.58
N GLY A 52 -3.12 -17.98 12.75
CA GLY A 52 -2.66 -19.37 12.66
C GLY A 52 -2.65 -19.97 11.24
N GLN A 53 -2.74 -19.13 10.20
CA GLN A 53 -2.45 -19.57 8.83
C GLN A 53 -0.95 -19.81 8.68
N SER A 54 -0.53 -20.90 8.04
CA SER A 54 0.90 -21.07 7.73
C SER A 54 1.30 -20.22 6.52
N LEU A 55 2.53 -19.72 6.51
CA LEU A 55 3.09 -18.99 5.37
C LEU A 55 3.03 -19.83 4.08
N GLU A 56 3.27 -21.14 4.18
CA GLU A 56 3.19 -22.07 3.05
C GLU A 56 1.77 -22.12 2.44
N LYS A 57 0.72 -22.15 3.28
CA LYS A 57 -0.66 -22.12 2.80
C LYS A 57 -0.99 -20.79 2.13
N ALA A 58 -0.51 -19.68 2.68
CA ALA A 58 -0.69 -18.36 2.07
C ALA A 58 -0.02 -18.27 0.70
N ILE A 59 1.22 -18.75 0.57
CA ILE A 59 1.95 -18.79 -0.70
C ILE A 59 1.19 -19.64 -1.72
N LYS A 60 0.79 -20.86 -1.36
CA LYS A 60 0.04 -21.74 -2.25
C LYS A 60 -1.27 -21.12 -2.71
N TRP A 61 -1.99 -20.45 -1.81
CA TRP A 61 -3.21 -19.72 -2.16
C TRP A 61 -2.94 -18.60 -3.17
N PHE A 62 -1.84 -17.85 -3.02
CA PHE A 62 -1.45 -16.84 -4.01
C PHE A 62 -1.09 -17.46 -5.36
N GLU A 63 -0.34 -18.57 -5.38
CA GLU A 63 0.03 -19.26 -6.63
C GLU A 63 -1.19 -19.71 -7.43
N GLU A 64 -2.18 -20.28 -6.77
CA GLU A 64 -3.42 -20.77 -7.38
C GLU A 64 -4.33 -19.61 -7.82
N SER A 65 -4.51 -18.59 -6.96
CA SER A 65 -5.42 -17.48 -7.24
C SER A 65 -4.92 -16.51 -8.31
N LEU A 66 -3.60 -16.41 -8.50
CA LEU A 66 -2.99 -15.49 -9.46
C LEU A 66 -2.69 -16.12 -10.82
N GLU A 67 -2.85 -17.43 -10.98
CA GLU A 67 -2.63 -18.12 -12.26
C GLU A 67 -3.44 -17.50 -13.41
N PRO A 68 -4.75 -17.18 -13.26
CA PRO A 68 -5.55 -16.57 -14.33
C PRO A 68 -5.16 -15.12 -14.66
N VAL A 69 -4.32 -14.48 -13.84
CA VAL A 69 -3.89 -13.09 -14.03
C VAL A 69 -2.55 -13.06 -14.78
N PHE A 70 -1.61 -13.91 -14.38
CA PHE A 70 -0.26 -13.87 -14.93
C PHE A 70 -0.07 -14.76 -16.15
N HIS A 71 -0.78 -15.89 -16.27
CA HIS A 71 -0.63 -16.85 -17.37
C HIS A 71 0.85 -17.20 -17.68
N GLY A 72 1.70 -17.29 -16.65
CA GLY A 72 3.14 -17.55 -16.80
C GLY A 72 3.97 -16.43 -17.45
N THR A 73 3.42 -15.22 -17.57
CA THR A 73 4.08 -14.06 -18.20
C THR A 73 4.31 -12.92 -17.21
N ILE A 74 5.16 -11.96 -17.60
CA ILE A 74 5.31 -10.70 -16.86
C ILE A 74 4.07 -9.84 -17.10
N GLN A 75 3.47 -9.34 -16.02
CA GLN A 75 2.33 -8.44 -16.06
C GLN A 75 2.72 -7.04 -15.59
N ASN A 76 2.11 -6.02 -16.20
CA ASN A 76 2.25 -4.64 -15.78
C ASN A 76 1.20 -4.34 -14.70
N LEU A 77 1.63 -4.36 -13.45
CA LEU A 77 0.75 -4.10 -12.32
C LEU A 77 0.65 -2.59 -12.06
N VAL A 78 -0.57 -2.11 -11.86
CA VAL A 78 -0.88 -0.71 -11.62
C VAL A 78 -1.07 -0.49 -10.12
N PHE A 79 -0.20 0.30 -9.52
CA PHE A 79 -0.30 0.73 -8.13
C PHE A 79 -0.74 2.19 -8.09
N GLU A 80 -1.90 2.42 -7.51
CA GLU A 80 -2.43 3.76 -7.30
C GLU A 80 -2.30 4.16 -5.84
N GLY A 81 -1.98 5.42 -5.60
CA GLY A 81 -1.85 5.93 -4.26
C GLY A 81 -1.93 7.44 -4.24
N TYR A 82 -1.67 8.00 -3.06
CA TYR A 82 -1.57 9.43 -2.89
C TYR A 82 -0.44 9.76 -1.93
N ASN A 83 0.21 10.88 -2.20
CA ASN A 83 1.15 11.52 -1.30
C ASN A 83 0.46 12.68 -0.61
N TRP A 84 0.74 12.85 0.67
CA TRP A 84 0.36 14.03 1.44
C TRP A 84 1.60 14.88 1.68
N TYR A 85 1.52 16.15 1.31
CA TYR A 85 2.53 17.16 1.59
C TYR A 85 2.03 18.06 2.70
N LEU A 86 2.81 18.14 3.79
CA LEU A 86 2.62 19.14 4.83
C LEU A 86 3.42 20.39 4.43
N ILE A 87 2.74 21.49 4.15
CA ILE A 87 3.38 22.73 3.73
C ILE A 87 3.55 23.61 4.95
N ASN A 88 4.80 23.77 5.40
CA ASN A 88 5.13 24.70 6.47
C ASN A 88 5.25 26.12 5.88
N GLN A 89 4.34 27.02 6.25
CA GLN A 89 4.48 28.43 5.95
C GLN A 89 5.36 29.08 7.02
N LYS A 90 6.69 29.02 6.85
CA LYS A 90 7.56 30.00 7.52
C LYS A 90 7.48 31.30 6.72
N GLN A 91 6.82 32.31 7.30
CA GLN A 91 7.00 33.71 6.92
C GLN A 91 8.33 34.23 7.46
#